data_AF-A0A369R033-F1
#
_entry.id   AF-A0A369R033-F1
#
_cell.length_a   1.000
_cell.length_b   1.000
_cell.length_c   1.000
_cell.angle_alpha   90.00
_cell.angle_beta   90.00
_cell.angle_gamma   90.00
#
_symmetry.space_group_name_H-M   'P 1'
#
loop_
_entity.id
_entity.type
_entity.pdbx_description
1 polymer ?
#
loop_
_entity_poly.entity_id
_entity_poly.type
_entity_poly.pdbx_seq_one_letter_code
_entity_poly.pdbx_strand_id
1 'polypeptide(L)'
;MTTTPVFLFGTLRDATLRRVVLGDDAPVVPAALPGWAVARVARGDWPVLAPAPEGRAAGLLAALGAEALARADWYEGLFGYAREAATVETAEGPRAAQVWRPVGCGAEALPPAGGARRAWDLADWQARHAPLARLAAEEAMALRGMRPADETARRWPVIRARAQARLNASDTPPTTLRRRAGPGDVAVAERRTPYAGFFAVEEYELRHARFAGGMSEPMTRAAFVSADAVTVLPYDPGRDRVMVIEQFRAGPFARGDAQPWSLEAIAGRIDPGETPEETARREAREEAGLEIGPLIPIGRYYPSPGAKSEFIHSYIGLAELPDSAAGLGGVAHEHEDIRAHVVPFDRLMALVETGEAGNAPLILSALALERRRAALRAG
;
A
#
# COMPACT_ATOMS: atom_id res chain seq x y z
N MET A 1 -4.48 36.99 13.93
CA MET A 1 -3.72 35.74 14.16
C MET A 1 -2.44 35.84 13.37
N THR A 2 -1.30 35.49 13.96
CA THR A 2 0.00 35.54 13.27
C THR A 2 0.08 34.41 12.23
N THR A 3 0.47 34.75 11.01
CA THR A 3 0.65 33.79 9.92
C THR A 3 2.12 33.73 9.52
N THR A 4 2.62 32.55 9.19
CA THR A 4 3.98 32.33 8.69
C THR A 4 3.95 32.17 7.17
N PRO A 5 4.67 33.00 6.40
CA PRO A 5 4.81 32.80 4.97
C PRO A 5 5.65 31.54 4.68
N VAL A 6 5.12 30.63 3.86
CA VAL A 6 5.74 29.35 3.53
C VAL A 6 5.71 29.12 2.03
N PHE A 7 6.87 28.76 1.48
CA PHE A 7 7.03 28.34 0.10
C PHE A 7 6.76 26.84 -0.04
N LEU A 8 5.66 26.51 -0.71
CA LEU A 8 5.24 25.16 -1.05
C LEU A 8 5.76 24.80 -2.45
N PHE A 9 6.59 23.77 -2.53
CA PHE A 9 7.05 23.21 -3.81
C PHE A 9 6.66 21.73 -3.90
N GLY A 10 6.94 21.11 -5.03
CA GLY A 10 6.76 19.67 -5.16
C GLY A 10 5.30 19.23 -5.00
N THR A 11 5.07 18.20 -4.18
CA THR A 11 3.77 17.55 -4.02
C THR A 11 2.74 18.43 -3.30
N LEU A 12 3.14 19.30 -2.37
CA LEU A 12 2.23 20.23 -1.68
C LEU A 12 1.64 21.33 -2.59
N ARG A 13 2.09 21.40 -3.86
CA ARG A 13 1.40 22.20 -4.88
C ARG A 13 0.07 21.58 -5.31
N ASP A 14 -0.11 20.27 -5.13
CA ASP A 14 -1.38 19.60 -5.36
C ASP A 14 -2.43 20.06 -4.34
N ALA A 15 -3.55 20.60 -4.83
CA ALA A 15 -4.55 21.21 -3.96
C ALA A 15 -5.25 20.22 -3.02
N THR A 16 -5.43 18.98 -3.45
CA THR A 16 -6.07 17.96 -2.59
C THR A 16 -5.11 17.48 -1.52
N LEU A 17 -3.88 17.12 -1.88
CA LEU A 17 -2.86 16.73 -0.89
C LEU A 17 -2.61 17.87 0.10
N ARG A 18 -2.50 19.11 -0.38
CA ARG A 18 -2.31 20.29 0.48
C ARG A 18 -3.43 20.44 1.49
N ARG A 19 -4.71 20.34 1.08
CA ARG A 19 -5.84 20.42 2.02
C ARG A 19 -5.81 19.32 3.07
N VAL A 20 -5.44 18.10 2.69
CA VAL A 20 -5.28 16.98 3.64
C VAL A 20 -4.20 17.29 4.67
N VAL A 21 -3.03 17.75 4.23
CA VAL A 21 -1.90 18.05 5.11
C VAL A 21 -2.19 19.27 5.97
N LEU A 22 -2.59 20.40 5.38
CA LEU A 22 -2.78 21.66 6.09
C LEU A 22 -4.05 21.69 6.95
N GLY A 23 -5.08 20.90 6.59
CA GLY A 23 -6.37 20.90 7.28
C GLY A 23 -7.26 22.11 6.96
N ASP A 24 -6.77 23.03 6.13
CA ASP A 24 -7.50 24.18 5.61
C ASP A 24 -7.14 24.41 4.13
N ASP A 25 -7.82 25.37 3.50
CA ASP A 25 -7.54 25.81 2.13
C ASP A 25 -6.93 27.22 2.15
N ALA A 26 -5.76 27.34 2.79
CA ALA A 26 -5.02 28.60 2.85
C ALA A 26 -4.80 29.17 1.43
N PRO A 27 -5.09 30.47 1.19
CA PRO A 27 -4.83 31.10 -0.10
C PRO A 27 -3.36 30.99 -0.49
N VAL A 28 -3.13 30.73 -1.78
CA VAL A 28 -1.81 30.56 -2.36
C VAL A 28 -1.60 31.51 -3.53
N VAL A 29 -0.39 32.02 -3.68
CA VAL A 29 0.04 32.80 -4.85
C VAL A 29 1.25 32.16 -5.52
N PRO A 30 1.41 32.25 -6.85
CA PRO A 30 2.62 31.77 -7.51
C PRO A 30 3.88 32.42 -6.96
N ALA A 31 4.91 31.61 -6.72
CA ALA A 31 6.22 32.08 -6.27
C ALA A 31 7.33 31.24 -6.88
N ALA A 32 8.55 31.78 -6.89
CA ALA A 32 9.74 31.05 -7.32
C ALA A 32 10.85 31.20 -6.27
N LEU A 33 11.64 30.13 -6.08
CA LEU A 33 12.83 30.15 -5.24
C LEU A 33 14.09 30.21 -6.13
N PRO A 34 14.78 31.37 -6.23
CA PRO A 34 15.98 31.54 -7.06
C PRO A 34 17.19 30.78 -6.52
N GLY A 35 18.04 30.26 -7.40
CA GLY A 35 19.23 29.48 -7.02
C GLY A 35 18.95 28.00 -6.75
N TRP A 36 17.74 27.54 -7.07
CA TRP A 36 17.27 26.18 -6.80
C TRP A 36 16.50 25.60 -7.99
N ALA A 37 16.47 24.27 -8.09
CA ALA A 37 15.60 23.54 -8.99
C ALA A 37 14.86 22.43 -8.23
N VAL A 38 13.66 22.08 -8.68
CA VAL A 38 12.96 20.89 -8.17
C VAL A 38 13.44 19.68 -8.97
N ALA A 39 14.14 18.79 -8.29
CA ALA A 39 14.68 17.56 -8.87
C ALA A 39 13.94 16.34 -8.33
N ARG A 40 14.02 15.23 -9.07
CA ARG A 40 13.63 13.92 -8.57
C ARG A 40 14.79 13.34 -7.74
N VAL A 41 14.48 12.70 -6.62
CA VAL A 41 15.49 11.97 -5.83
C VAL A 41 16.09 10.80 -6.61
N ALA A 42 17.24 10.29 -6.15
CA ALA A 42 17.93 9.20 -6.84
C ALA A 42 17.17 7.86 -6.79
N ARG A 43 16.44 7.59 -5.70
CA ARG A 43 15.66 6.37 -5.48
C ARG A 43 14.21 6.71 -5.15
N GLY A 44 13.41 7.06 -6.16
CA GLY A 44 11.98 7.32 -5.99
C GLY A 44 11.44 8.45 -6.85
N ASP A 45 10.17 8.77 -6.66
CA ASP A 45 9.43 9.77 -7.45
C ASP A 45 9.03 11.02 -6.66
N TRP A 46 9.69 11.26 -5.52
CA TRP A 46 9.44 12.45 -4.70
C TRP A 46 10.32 13.65 -5.12
N PRO A 47 9.75 14.87 -5.05
CA PRO A 47 10.45 16.10 -5.37
C PRO A 47 11.40 16.50 -4.24
N VAL A 48 12.54 17.08 -4.61
CA VAL A 48 13.46 17.70 -3.67
C VAL A 48 14.03 18.99 -4.25
N LEU A 49 14.32 19.96 -3.39
CA LEU A 49 15.05 21.16 -3.79
C LEU A 49 16.55 20.87 -3.89
N ALA A 50 17.10 21.05 -5.07
CA ALA A 50 18.53 20.89 -5.32
C ALA A 50 19.16 22.25 -5.70
N PRO A 51 20.38 22.57 -5.21
CA PRO A 51 21.06 23.82 -5.58
C PRO A 51 21.28 23.91 -7.09
N ALA A 52 20.89 25.02 -7.70
CA ALA A 52 21.05 25.31 -9.12
C ALA A 52 21.25 26.83 -9.29
N PRO A 53 22.49 27.35 -9.38
CA PRO A 53 22.77 28.78 -9.31
C PRO A 53 21.95 29.66 -10.28
N GLU A 54 21.71 29.17 -11.49
CA GLU A 54 20.92 29.83 -12.53
C GLU A 54 19.44 29.35 -12.55
N GLY A 55 19.11 28.38 -11.72
CA GLY A 55 17.81 27.75 -11.64
C GLY A 55 16.81 28.53 -10.80
N ARG A 56 15.52 28.29 -11.08
CA ARG A 56 14.39 28.85 -10.34
C ARG A 56 13.38 27.75 -10.06
N ALA A 57 13.20 27.38 -8.80
CA ALA A 57 12.23 26.35 -8.43
C ALA A 57 10.83 26.98 -8.36
N ALA A 58 9.91 26.52 -9.22
CA ALA A 58 8.53 27.00 -9.24
C ALA A 58 7.70 26.39 -8.09
N GLY A 59 6.94 27.22 -7.39
CA GLY A 59 6.10 26.81 -6.27
C GLY A 59 4.97 27.81 -5.98
N LEU A 60 4.48 27.76 -4.74
CA LEU A 60 3.39 28.57 -4.23
C LEU A 60 3.83 29.21 -2.91
N LEU A 61 3.47 30.45 -2.66
CA LEU A 61 3.58 31.08 -1.35
C LEU A 61 2.22 31.03 -0.65
N ALA A 62 2.20 30.51 0.57
CA ALA A 62 1.02 30.42 1.43
C ALA A 62 1.29 31.12 2.76
N ALA A 63 0.29 31.80 3.33
CA ALA A 63 0.37 32.34 4.69
C ALA A 63 -0.32 31.36 5.66
N LEU A 64 0.47 30.55 6.37
CA LEU A 64 -0.06 29.48 7.21
C LEU A 64 -0.28 29.96 8.65
N GLY A 65 -1.46 29.68 9.21
CA GLY A 65 -1.70 29.82 10.65
C GLY A 65 -0.91 28.78 11.47
N ALA A 66 -0.89 28.95 12.79
CA ALA A 66 -0.11 28.08 13.68
C ALA A 66 -0.46 26.59 13.56
N GLU A 67 -1.75 26.24 13.44
CA GLU A 67 -2.17 24.84 13.33
C GLU A 67 -1.80 24.23 11.97
N ALA A 68 -2.08 24.93 10.85
CA ALA A 68 -1.70 24.46 9.52
C ALA A 68 -0.18 24.25 9.39
N LEU A 69 0.61 25.16 9.99
CA LEU A 69 2.06 25.06 10.04
C LEU A 69 2.52 23.86 10.87
N ALA A 70 1.93 23.62 12.05
CA ALA A 70 2.25 22.47 12.91
C ALA A 70 1.86 21.13 12.27
N ARG A 71 0.77 21.10 11.48
CA ARG A 71 0.37 19.93 10.70
C ARG A 71 1.36 19.64 9.57
N ALA A 72 1.77 20.66 8.84
CA ALA A 72 2.77 20.54 7.78
C ALA A 72 4.14 20.11 8.32
N ASP A 73 4.60 20.70 9.43
CA ASP A 73 5.84 20.30 10.10
C ASP A 73 5.84 18.82 10.49
N TRP A 74 4.74 18.35 11.04
CA TRP A 74 4.61 16.94 11.41
C TRP A 74 4.66 16.04 10.17
N TYR A 75 3.92 16.39 9.11
CA TYR A 75 3.87 15.62 7.86
C TYR A 75 5.22 15.58 7.13
N GLU A 76 5.87 16.73 6.95
CA GLU A 76 7.18 16.85 6.32
C GLU A 76 8.27 16.16 7.17
N GLY A 77 8.11 16.17 8.49
CA GLY A 77 8.95 15.44 9.43
C GLY A 77 8.97 13.93 9.22
N LEU A 78 7.90 13.30 8.68
CA LEU A 78 7.90 11.87 8.32
C LEU A 78 9.01 11.55 7.30
N PHE A 79 9.37 12.51 6.47
CA PHE A 79 10.32 12.35 5.38
C PHE A 79 11.70 12.92 5.73
N GLY A 80 11.91 13.32 6.98
CA GLY A 80 13.16 13.93 7.43
C GLY A 80 13.35 15.35 6.90
N TYR A 81 12.27 16.12 6.74
CA TYR A 81 12.36 17.52 6.33
C TYR A 81 12.23 18.47 7.53
N ALA A 82 12.98 19.56 7.51
CA ALA A 82 12.91 20.62 8.50
C ALA A 82 12.74 22.00 7.83
N ARG A 83 12.17 22.96 8.57
CA ARG A 83 11.98 24.32 8.06
C ARG A 83 13.28 25.10 8.07
N GLU A 84 13.55 25.75 6.95
CA GLU A 84 14.63 26.72 6.78
C GLU A 84 14.09 28.04 6.25
N ALA A 85 14.78 29.13 6.57
CA ALA A 85 14.47 30.44 5.99
C ALA A 85 14.84 30.47 4.50
N ALA A 86 13.99 31.12 3.71
CA ALA A 86 14.19 31.34 2.29
C ALA A 86 13.70 32.73 1.88
N THR A 87 14.22 33.23 0.77
CA THR A 87 13.66 34.40 0.08
C THR A 87 13.10 33.92 -1.25
N VAL A 88 11.81 34.17 -1.48
CA VAL A 88 11.13 33.80 -2.73
C VAL A 88 10.75 35.04 -3.51
N GLU A 89 10.66 34.91 -4.82
CA GLU A 89 10.16 35.95 -5.71
C GLU A 89 8.68 35.72 -6.01
N THR A 90 7.89 36.77 -5.87
CA THR A 90 6.47 36.80 -6.25
C THR A 90 6.26 37.90 -7.29
N ALA A 91 5.04 38.00 -7.85
CA ALA A 91 4.68 39.10 -8.74
C ALA A 91 4.84 40.49 -8.08
N GLU A 92 4.74 40.56 -6.75
CA GLU A 92 4.89 41.78 -5.97
C GLU A 92 6.33 41.99 -5.42
N GLY A 93 7.29 41.22 -5.94
CA GLY A 93 8.70 41.25 -5.55
C GLY A 93 9.10 40.20 -4.51
N PRO A 94 10.32 40.32 -3.95
CA PRO A 94 10.85 39.37 -2.98
C PRO A 94 10.01 39.33 -1.70
N ARG A 95 9.88 38.14 -1.11
CA ARG A 95 9.22 37.89 0.18
C ARG A 95 10.05 36.93 1.00
N ALA A 96 10.21 37.24 2.29
CA ALA A 96 10.75 36.29 3.25
C ALA A 96 9.73 35.18 3.50
N ALA A 97 10.18 33.93 3.46
CA ALA A 97 9.36 32.75 3.66
C ALA A 97 10.15 31.65 4.36
N GLN A 98 9.46 30.57 4.71
CA GLN A 98 10.08 29.33 5.15
C GLN A 98 9.85 28.23 4.10
N VAL A 99 10.73 27.25 4.05
CA VAL A 99 10.62 26.11 3.15
C VAL A 99 11.10 24.85 3.87
N TRP A 100 10.47 23.71 3.61
CA TRP A 100 10.94 22.43 4.11
C TRP A 100 12.06 21.90 3.24
N ARG A 101 13.16 21.48 3.86
CA ARG A 101 14.32 20.87 3.19
C ARG A 101 14.74 19.59 3.90
N PRO A 102 15.27 18.61 3.15
CA PRO A 102 15.74 17.37 3.74
C PRO A 102 16.92 17.63 4.69
N VAL A 103 16.90 16.99 5.86
CA VAL A 103 17.97 17.01 6.86
C VAL A 103 18.34 15.57 7.25
N GLY A 104 19.55 15.36 7.76
CA GLY A 104 20.01 14.04 8.22
C GLY A 104 19.92 12.97 7.12
N CYS A 105 19.30 11.83 7.42
CA CYS A 105 19.10 10.74 6.46
C CYS A 105 18.27 11.14 5.22
N GLY A 106 17.40 12.16 5.33
CA GLY A 106 16.68 12.71 4.18
C GLY A 106 17.62 13.36 3.15
N ALA A 107 18.75 13.89 3.60
CA ALA A 107 19.76 14.50 2.73
C ALA A 107 20.59 13.44 1.97
N GLU A 108 20.67 12.21 2.47
CA GLU A 108 21.36 11.09 1.79
C GLU A 108 20.59 10.64 0.53
N ALA A 109 19.29 10.94 0.44
CA ALA A 109 18.46 10.67 -0.74
C ALA A 109 18.63 11.72 -1.86
N LEU A 110 19.38 12.80 -1.63
CA LEU A 110 19.64 13.83 -2.63
C LEU A 110 20.48 13.27 -3.79
N PRO A 111 20.18 13.64 -5.05
CA PRO A 111 21.05 13.30 -6.15
C PRO A 111 22.43 13.98 -5.98
N PRO A 112 23.53 13.29 -6.31
CA PRO A 112 24.88 13.81 -6.10
C PRO A 112 25.09 15.17 -6.77
N ALA A 113 25.86 16.04 -6.11
CA ALA A 113 26.22 17.33 -6.65
C ALA A 113 27.01 17.15 -7.97
N GLY A 114 26.53 17.76 -9.05
CA GLY A 114 27.17 17.68 -10.38
C GLY A 114 26.80 16.45 -11.23
N GLY A 115 25.98 15.52 -10.73
CA GLY A 115 25.43 14.42 -11.53
C GLY A 115 24.26 14.84 -12.42
N ALA A 116 23.92 14.02 -13.44
CA ALA A 116 22.74 14.23 -14.26
C ALA A 116 21.46 14.13 -13.40
N ARG A 117 20.84 15.27 -13.08
CA ARG A 117 19.61 15.35 -12.29
C ARG A 117 18.40 15.24 -13.21
N ARG A 118 17.48 14.32 -12.89
CA ARG A 118 16.20 14.25 -13.58
C ARG A 118 15.27 15.33 -13.02
N ALA A 119 14.75 16.19 -13.89
CA ALA A 119 13.73 17.16 -13.51
C ALA A 119 12.50 16.42 -12.95
N TRP A 120 11.90 17.01 -11.92
CA TRP A 120 10.62 16.54 -11.41
C TRP A 120 9.49 17.39 -11.99
N ASP A 121 8.42 16.73 -12.43
CA ASP A 121 7.27 17.39 -13.05
C ASP A 121 6.00 17.12 -12.24
N LEU A 122 5.26 18.19 -11.94
CA LEU A 122 4.05 18.12 -11.12
C LEU A 122 2.91 17.43 -11.86
N ALA A 123 2.73 17.67 -13.16
CA ALA A 123 1.61 17.14 -13.92
C ALA A 123 1.75 15.62 -14.10
N ASP A 124 2.97 15.17 -14.43
CA ASP A 124 3.39 13.79 -14.46
C ASP A 124 3.16 13.09 -13.10
N TRP A 125 3.58 13.73 -12.00
CA TRP A 125 3.34 13.20 -10.67
C TRP A 125 1.84 13.14 -10.32
N GLN A 126 1.07 14.16 -10.70
CA GLN A 126 -0.38 14.20 -10.48
C GLN A 126 -1.12 13.09 -11.22
N ALA A 127 -0.68 12.77 -12.44
CA ALA A 127 -1.27 11.71 -13.25
C ALA A 127 -0.96 10.31 -12.68
N ARG A 128 0.27 10.10 -12.18
CA ARG A 128 0.75 8.75 -11.83
C ARG A 128 0.73 8.41 -10.35
N HIS A 129 0.94 9.39 -9.47
CA HIS A 129 1.23 9.15 -8.05
C HIS A 129 0.32 9.87 -7.07
N ALA A 130 -0.33 10.97 -7.49
CA ALA A 130 -1.17 11.75 -6.58
C ALA A 130 -2.35 10.97 -5.97
N PRO A 131 -3.08 10.08 -6.69
CA PRO A 131 -4.15 9.30 -6.07
C PRO A 131 -3.69 8.51 -4.85
N LEU A 132 -2.55 7.82 -4.96
CA LEU A 132 -1.97 7.06 -3.86
C LEU A 132 -1.46 7.98 -2.75
N ALA A 133 -0.75 9.05 -3.11
CA ALA A 133 -0.17 9.98 -2.14
C ALA A 133 -1.24 10.67 -1.29
N ARG A 134 -2.38 11.04 -1.89
CA ARG A 134 -3.51 11.67 -1.18
C ARG A 134 -4.10 10.71 -0.13
N LEU A 135 -4.42 9.47 -0.52
CA LEU A 135 -4.95 8.46 0.40
C LEU A 135 -3.95 8.09 1.52
N ALA A 136 -2.67 7.97 1.19
CA ALA A 136 -1.62 7.71 2.17
C ALA A 136 -1.47 8.88 3.16
N ALA A 137 -1.55 10.11 2.68
CA ALA A 137 -1.50 11.31 3.52
C ALA A 137 -2.74 11.42 4.42
N GLU A 138 -3.93 11.05 3.95
CA GLU A 138 -5.14 11.03 4.79
C GLU A 138 -4.97 10.10 6.00
N GLU A 139 -4.44 8.90 5.77
CA GLU A 139 -4.18 7.94 6.85
C GLU A 139 -3.06 8.42 7.78
N ALA A 140 -1.95 8.92 7.24
CA ALA A 140 -0.87 9.47 8.06
C ALA A 140 -1.36 10.65 8.92
N MET A 141 -2.09 11.60 8.35
CA MET A 141 -2.61 12.75 9.08
C MET A 141 -3.67 12.36 10.13
N ALA A 142 -4.37 11.24 9.96
CA ALA A 142 -5.26 10.70 10.99
C ALA A 142 -4.51 10.14 12.21
N LEU A 143 -3.23 9.75 12.05
CA LEU A 143 -2.36 9.30 13.15
C LEU A 143 -1.68 10.46 13.88
N ARG A 144 -1.73 11.69 13.35
CA ARG A 144 -1.17 12.88 14.01
C ARG A 144 -1.83 13.08 15.37
N GLY A 145 -1.00 13.24 16.40
CA GLY A 145 -1.46 13.38 17.79
C GLY A 145 -1.70 12.06 18.51
N MET A 146 -1.83 10.94 17.77
CA MET A 146 -1.83 9.58 18.34
C MET A 146 -0.42 8.99 18.37
N ARG A 147 0.43 9.35 17.41
CA ARG A 147 1.81 8.84 17.29
C ARG A 147 2.81 9.94 16.92
N PRO A 148 4.09 9.80 17.35
CA PRO A 148 5.18 10.60 16.82
C PRO A 148 5.38 10.45 15.30
N ALA A 149 5.99 11.47 14.69
CA ALA A 149 6.27 11.52 13.26
C ALA A 149 7.24 10.40 12.81
N ASP A 150 8.30 10.14 13.58
CA ASP A 150 9.30 9.11 13.28
C ASP A 150 8.71 7.70 13.34
N GLU A 151 7.80 7.46 14.29
CA GLU A 151 7.10 6.20 14.40
C GLU A 151 6.12 5.99 13.24
N THR A 152 5.46 7.05 12.80
CA THR A 152 4.61 6.99 11.61
C THR A 152 5.43 6.80 10.34
N ALA A 153 6.61 7.41 10.24
CA ALA A 153 7.54 7.24 9.12
C ALA A 153 7.96 5.77 8.94
N ARG A 154 8.25 5.05 10.04
CA ARG A 154 8.54 3.60 10.00
C ARG A 154 7.39 2.76 9.42
N ARG A 155 6.16 3.29 9.43
CA ARG A 155 4.96 2.61 8.94
C ARG A 155 4.55 3.05 7.55
N TRP A 156 5.27 4.00 6.95
CA TRP A 156 4.96 4.55 5.65
C TRP A 156 4.80 3.48 4.54
N PRO A 157 5.60 2.40 4.48
CA PRO A 157 5.38 1.33 3.50
C PRO A 157 3.99 0.69 3.61
N VAL A 158 3.56 0.35 4.84
CA VAL A 158 2.26 -0.28 5.08
C VAL A 158 1.10 0.70 4.86
N ILE A 159 1.28 1.98 5.20
CA ILE A 159 0.31 3.05 4.90
C ILE A 159 0.11 3.14 3.38
N ARG A 160 1.20 3.13 2.60
CA ARG A 160 1.12 3.15 1.14
C ARG A 160 0.47 1.89 0.57
N ALA A 161 0.75 0.72 1.13
CA ALA A 161 0.13 -0.54 0.69
C ALA A 161 -1.40 -0.52 0.92
N ARG A 162 -1.86 -0.01 2.07
CA ARG A 162 -3.31 0.21 2.32
C ARG A 162 -3.92 1.26 1.40
N ALA A 163 -3.20 2.33 1.10
CA ALA A 163 -3.64 3.32 0.12
C ALA A 163 -3.79 2.71 -1.28
N GLN A 164 -2.86 1.85 -1.70
CA GLN A 164 -2.96 1.11 -2.96
C GLN A 164 -4.18 0.17 -2.96
N ALA A 165 -4.44 -0.57 -1.87
CA ALA A 165 -5.62 -1.42 -1.73
C ALA A 165 -6.93 -0.63 -1.91
N ARG A 166 -7.01 0.59 -1.34
CA ARG A 166 -8.16 1.49 -1.53
C ARG A 166 -8.32 1.95 -2.98
N LEU A 167 -7.22 2.16 -3.72
CA LEU A 167 -7.29 2.47 -5.15
C LEU A 167 -7.78 1.25 -5.95
N ASN A 168 -7.24 0.06 -5.67
CA ASN A 168 -7.63 -1.17 -6.35
C ASN A 168 -9.12 -1.48 -6.15
N ALA A 169 -9.67 -1.19 -4.96
CA ALA A 169 -11.09 -1.35 -4.65
C ALA A 169 -12.03 -0.51 -5.54
N SER A 170 -11.51 0.50 -6.26
CA SER A 170 -12.31 1.26 -7.23
C SER A 170 -12.67 0.43 -8.48
N ASP A 171 -11.90 -0.60 -8.82
CA ASP A 171 -12.24 -1.57 -9.87
C ASP A 171 -13.29 -2.57 -9.35
N THR A 172 -14.55 -2.16 -9.43
CA THR A 172 -15.67 -2.93 -8.88
C THR A 172 -16.12 -4.05 -9.82
N PRO A 173 -16.12 -5.33 -9.38
CA PRO A 173 -16.68 -6.43 -10.17
C PRO A 173 -18.18 -6.25 -10.46
N PRO A 174 -18.71 -6.90 -11.52
CA PRO A 174 -20.13 -6.81 -11.88
C PRO A 174 -21.09 -7.02 -10.70
N THR A 175 -22.18 -6.25 -10.71
CA THR A 175 -23.26 -6.28 -9.71
C THR A 175 -24.56 -6.74 -10.38
N THR A 176 -24.50 -7.84 -11.13
CA THR A 176 -25.67 -8.33 -11.89
C THR A 176 -26.71 -9.04 -11.02
N LEU A 177 -26.28 -9.69 -9.94
CA LEU A 177 -27.15 -10.34 -8.96
C LEU A 177 -27.23 -9.55 -7.64
N ARG A 178 -26.08 -9.06 -7.15
CA ARG A 178 -25.99 -8.32 -5.89
C ARG A 178 -26.43 -6.86 -6.04
N ARG A 179 -26.86 -6.24 -4.95
CA ARG A 179 -27.22 -4.82 -4.89
C ARG A 179 -26.07 -3.94 -5.39
N ARG A 180 -26.35 -3.05 -6.35
CA ARG A 180 -25.46 -1.96 -6.73
C ARG A 180 -25.58 -0.85 -5.68
N ALA A 181 -24.47 -0.52 -5.04
CA ALA A 181 -24.43 0.61 -4.11
C ALA A 181 -24.47 1.95 -4.87
N GLY A 182 -25.21 2.91 -4.35
CA GLY A 182 -25.27 4.29 -4.80
C GLY A 182 -24.84 5.27 -3.71
N PRO A 183 -24.66 6.56 -4.07
CA PRO A 183 -24.36 7.61 -3.10
C PRO A 183 -25.40 7.65 -1.97
N GLY A 184 -24.95 7.74 -0.72
CA GLY A 184 -25.82 7.83 0.46
C GLY A 184 -26.32 6.48 1.01
N ASP A 185 -26.03 5.35 0.33
CA ASP A 185 -26.39 4.02 0.83
C ASP A 185 -25.66 3.62 2.10
N VAL A 186 -24.53 4.25 2.38
CA VAL A 186 -23.78 4.11 3.63
C VAL A 186 -23.51 5.52 4.12
N ALA A 187 -23.96 5.81 5.33
CA ALA A 187 -23.72 7.08 6.00
C ALA A 187 -22.85 6.81 7.24
N VAL A 188 -21.62 7.30 7.21
CA VAL A 188 -20.68 7.19 8.33
C VAL A 188 -20.80 8.45 9.18
N ALA A 189 -21.17 8.28 10.45
CA ALA A 189 -21.22 9.36 11.43
C ALA A 189 -19.85 9.60 12.07
N GLU A 190 -19.13 8.52 12.37
CA GLU A 190 -17.80 8.59 12.98
C GLU A 190 -16.91 7.45 12.45
N ARG A 191 -15.62 7.72 12.30
CA ARG A 191 -14.58 6.72 12.07
C ARG A 191 -13.48 6.88 13.12
N ARG A 192 -13.13 5.78 13.80
CA ARG A 192 -12.06 5.71 14.80
C ARG A 192 -11.05 4.62 14.41
N THR A 193 -9.82 4.75 14.90
CA THR A 193 -8.76 3.73 14.71
C THR A 193 -8.25 3.27 16.07
N PRO A 194 -9.00 2.41 16.80
CA PRO A 194 -8.64 2.00 18.17
C PRO A 194 -7.32 1.25 18.26
N TYR A 195 -6.91 0.57 17.18
CA TYR A 195 -5.63 -0.12 17.10
C TYR A 195 -4.95 0.18 15.76
N ALA A 196 -3.67 0.50 15.83
CA ALA A 196 -2.82 0.64 14.67
C ALA A 196 -1.44 0.12 15.05
N GLY A 197 -1.06 -1.08 14.64
CA GLY A 197 0.27 -1.67 14.75
C GLY A 197 0.76 -2.15 13.38
N PHE A 198 1.23 -3.40 13.29
CA PHE A 198 1.48 -4.04 12.00
C PHE A 198 0.21 -4.10 11.14
N PHE A 199 -0.91 -4.42 11.78
CA PHE A 199 -2.27 -4.27 11.23
C PHE A 199 -2.99 -3.05 11.81
N ALA A 200 -4.10 -2.65 11.21
CA ALA A 200 -4.98 -1.62 11.77
C ALA A 200 -6.38 -2.18 12.03
N VAL A 201 -7.07 -1.62 13.01
CA VAL A 201 -8.52 -1.81 13.20
C VAL A 201 -9.16 -0.45 13.03
N GLU A 202 -10.13 -0.36 12.12
CA GLU A 202 -11.00 0.80 11.98
C GLU A 202 -12.38 0.44 12.54
N GLU A 203 -12.95 1.36 13.32
CA GLU A 203 -14.31 1.30 13.83
C GLU A 203 -15.13 2.41 13.21
N TYR A 204 -16.37 2.07 12.84
CA TYR A 204 -17.30 2.98 12.21
C TYR A 204 -18.60 3.01 12.99
N GLU A 205 -19.05 4.21 13.34
CA GLU A 205 -20.45 4.47 13.67
C GLU A 205 -21.16 4.81 12.37
N LEU A 206 -22.03 3.92 11.88
CA LEU A 206 -22.64 4.06 10.57
C LEU A 206 -24.10 3.64 10.52
N ARG A 207 -24.74 4.03 9.42
CA ARG A 207 -26.05 3.54 8.97
C ARG A 207 -25.91 3.06 7.53
N HIS A 208 -26.72 2.10 7.12
CA HIS A 208 -26.78 1.68 5.72
C HIS A 208 -28.21 1.51 5.21
N ALA A 209 -28.39 1.59 3.90
CA ALA A 209 -29.67 1.35 3.25
C ALA A 209 -30.12 -0.11 3.46
N ARG A 210 -31.41 -0.28 3.73
CA ARG A 210 -32.04 -1.61 3.91
C ARG A 210 -32.65 -2.09 2.60
N PHE A 211 -32.70 -3.40 2.40
CA PHE A 211 -33.34 -3.99 1.22
C PHE A 211 -34.83 -3.69 1.13
N ALA A 212 -35.52 -3.56 2.26
CA ALA A 212 -36.93 -3.16 2.34
C ALA A 212 -37.16 -1.63 2.24
N GLY A 213 -36.10 -0.84 1.99
CA GLY A 213 -36.16 0.61 1.96
C GLY A 213 -35.84 1.30 3.29
N GLY A 214 -35.48 2.59 3.18
CA GLY A 214 -35.01 3.42 4.29
C GLY A 214 -33.63 3.01 4.81
N MET A 215 -33.17 3.71 5.84
CA MET A 215 -31.88 3.46 6.50
C MET A 215 -32.04 2.56 7.72
N SER A 216 -31.00 1.82 8.05
CA SER A 216 -30.86 1.13 9.32
C SER A 216 -30.85 2.12 10.49
N GLU A 217 -31.02 1.59 11.71
CA GLU A 217 -30.57 2.29 12.91
C GLU A 217 -29.04 2.43 12.90
N PRO A 218 -28.47 3.42 13.63
CA PRO A 218 -27.04 3.52 13.86
C PRO A 218 -26.46 2.23 14.43
N MET A 219 -25.26 1.87 13.99
CA MET A 219 -24.54 0.70 14.49
C MET A 219 -23.04 0.89 14.43
N THR A 220 -22.35 0.23 15.35
CA THR A 220 -20.90 0.10 15.34
C THR A 220 -20.47 -1.09 14.49
N ARG A 221 -19.47 -0.91 13.63
CA ARG A 221 -18.79 -1.97 12.91
C ARG A 221 -17.27 -1.79 13.01
N ALA A 222 -16.57 -2.86 13.32
CA ALA A 222 -15.12 -2.91 13.29
C ALA A 222 -14.65 -3.69 12.06
N ALA A 223 -13.59 -3.20 11.42
CA ALA A 223 -12.91 -3.88 10.33
C ALA A 223 -11.42 -3.92 10.62
N PHE A 224 -10.83 -5.09 10.43
CA PHE A 224 -9.40 -5.28 10.37
C PHE A 224 -8.90 -4.85 8.99
N VAL A 225 -8.05 -3.83 8.99
CA VAL A 225 -7.59 -3.17 7.77
C VAL A 225 -6.17 -3.59 7.43
N SER A 226 -6.02 -4.21 6.26
CA SER A 226 -4.76 -4.66 5.66
C SER A 226 -4.69 -4.25 4.20
N ALA A 227 -3.54 -4.49 3.58
CA ALA A 227 -3.35 -4.32 2.14
C ALA A 227 -3.97 -5.50 1.36
N ASP A 228 -4.00 -5.35 0.03
CA ASP A 228 -4.28 -6.46 -0.89
C ASP A 228 -3.10 -7.43 -0.91
N ALA A 229 -3.39 -8.68 -1.26
CA ALA A 229 -2.41 -9.74 -1.32
C ALA A 229 -2.60 -10.60 -2.57
N VAL A 230 -1.57 -11.37 -2.89
CA VAL A 230 -1.57 -12.36 -3.95
C VAL A 230 -1.31 -13.72 -3.36
N THR A 231 -1.90 -14.75 -3.97
CA THR A 231 -1.47 -16.13 -3.76
C THR A 231 -1.16 -16.80 -5.09
N VAL A 232 -0.09 -17.57 -5.17
CA VAL A 232 0.24 -18.39 -6.33
C VAL A 232 0.45 -19.83 -5.89
N LEU A 233 -0.22 -20.77 -6.56
CA LEU A 233 0.03 -22.20 -6.42
C LEU A 233 0.94 -22.65 -7.56
N PRO A 234 2.24 -22.91 -7.33
CA PRO A 234 3.11 -23.48 -8.34
C PRO A 234 2.64 -24.88 -8.72
N TYR A 235 2.52 -25.14 -10.02
CA TYR A 235 2.11 -26.42 -10.59
C TYR A 235 3.04 -26.84 -11.72
N ASP A 236 3.51 -28.09 -11.64
CA ASP A 236 4.28 -28.78 -12.67
C ASP A 236 3.35 -29.76 -13.40
N PRO A 237 2.84 -29.39 -14.59
CA PRO A 237 1.98 -30.27 -15.37
C PRO A 237 2.71 -31.51 -15.91
N GLY A 238 4.03 -31.46 -16.10
CA GLY A 238 4.80 -32.61 -16.57
C GLY A 238 4.87 -33.72 -15.53
N ARG A 239 5.10 -33.36 -14.26
CA ARG A 239 5.24 -34.31 -13.13
C ARG A 239 4.00 -34.47 -12.26
N ASP A 240 2.94 -33.70 -12.56
CA ASP A 240 1.66 -33.69 -11.84
C ASP A 240 1.75 -33.37 -10.35
N ARG A 241 2.52 -32.35 -10.03
CA ARG A 241 2.81 -31.98 -8.64
C ARG A 241 2.76 -30.49 -8.42
N VAL A 242 2.57 -30.13 -7.17
CA VAL A 242 2.44 -28.76 -6.71
C VAL A 242 3.49 -28.48 -5.65
N MET A 243 3.78 -27.19 -5.46
CA MET A 243 4.48 -26.74 -4.27
C MET A 243 3.50 -26.03 -3.33
N VAL A 244 3.57 -26.38 -2.05
CA VAL A 244 2.93 -25.63 -0.95
C VAL A 244 4.00 -25.23 0.04
N ILE A 245 3.76 -24.16 0.78
CA ILE A 245 4.65 -23.70 1.85
C ILE A 245 4.02 -23.94 3.21
N GLU A 246 4.85 -24.18 4.22
CA GLU A 246 4.48 -24.34 5.61
C GLU A 246 5.14 -23.23 6.43
N GLN A 247 4.34 -22.50 7.20
CA GLN A 247 4.84 -21.43 8.04
C GLN A 247 3.98 -21.21 9.29
N PHE A 248 4.58 -20.63 10.33
CA PHE A 248 3.86 -20.27 11.55
C PHE A 248 2.84 -19.17 11.27
N ARG A 249 1.59 -19.36 11.73
CA ARG A 249 0.55 -18.32 11.67
C ARG A 249 0.05 -17.97 13.07
N ALA A 250 0.11 -16.68 13.40
CA ALA A 250 -0.35 -16.15 14.68
C ALA A 250 -1.87 -16.31 14.90
N GLY A 251 -2.67 -16.40 13.83
CA GLY A 251 -4.13 -16.58 13.91
C GLY A 251 -4.53 -17.91 14.57
N PRO A 252 -4.14 -19.06 14.00
CA PRO A 252 -4.30 -20.37 14.64
C PRO A 252 -3.72 -20.42 16.06
N PHE A 253 -2.52 -19.87 16.29
CA PHE A 253 -1.94 -19.80 17.63
C PHE A 253 -2.82 -19.03 18.62
N ALA A 254 -3.30 -17.84 18.26
CA ALA A 254 -4.17 -17.01 19.09
C ALA A 254 -5.55 -17.64 19.34
N ARG A 255 -6.02 -18.50 18.42
CA ARG A 255 -7.21 -19.33 18.60
C ARG A 255 -6.99 -20.47 19.61
N GLY A 256 -5.74 -20.79 19.96
CA GLY A 256 -5.39 -21.92 20.80
C GLY A 256 -5.24 -23.23 20.03
N ASP A 257 -4.96 -23.16 18.72
CA ASP A 257 -4.65 -24.34 17.93
C ASP A 257 -3.32 -24.95 18.39
N ALA A 258 -3.29 -26.27 18.55
CA ALA A 258 -2.09 -27.00 18.92
C ALA A 258 -1.08 -27.09 17.77
N GLN A 259 -1.51 -26.85 16.53
CA GLN A 259 -0.67 -26.90 15.32
C GLN A 259 -0.76 -25.57 14.55
N PRO A 260 -0.05 -24.51 14.98
CA PRO A 260 -0.17 -23.19 14.35
C PRO A 260 0.62 -23.03 13.04
N TRP A 261 1.35 -24.06 12.60
CA TRP A 261 1.99 -24.08 11.28
C TRP A 261 0.96 -24.50 10.23
N SER A 262 0.76 -23.65 9.24
CA SER A 262 -0.27 -23.83 8.21
C SER A 262 0.36 -24.14 6.86
N LEU A 263 -0.22 -25.09 6.12
CA LEU A 263 0.06 -25.29 4.70
C LEU A 263 -0.67 -24.26 3.86
N GLU A 264 0.05 -23.58 2.97
CA GLU A 264 -0.44 -22.47 2.17
C GLU A 264 0.12 -22.51 0.74
N ALA A 265 -0.50 -21.76 -0.17
CA ALA A 265 0.17 -21.37 -1.40
C ALA A 265 1.20 -20.28 -1.10
N ILE A 266 2.16 -20.05 -2.01
CA ILE A 266 3.07 -18.89 -1.94
C ILE A 266 2.22 -17.63 -1.93
N ALA A 267 2.51 -16.70 -1.02
CA ALA A 267 1.63 -15.56 -0.80
C ALA A 267 2.37 -14.34 -0.28
N GLY A 268 1.96 -13.16 -0.75
CA GLY A 268 2.52 -11.92 -0.24
C GLY A 268 1.71 -10.69 -0.58
N ARG A 269 2.12 -9.56 -0.03
CA ARG A 269 1.37 -8.30 -0.16
C ARG A 269 1.71 -7.65 -1.48
N ILE A 270 0.70 -7.00 -2.06
CA ILE A 270 0.91 -6.19 -3.25
C ILE A 270 1.58 -4.88 -2.81
N ASP A 271 2.79 -4.67 -3.31
CA ASP A 271 3.53 -3.44 -3.02
C ASP A 271 2.99 -2.25 -3.81
N PRO A 272 3.13 -1.02 -3.28
CA PRO A 272 2.64 0.18 -3.95
C PRO A 272 3.20 0.36 -5.37
N GLY A 273 2.34 0.18 -6.37
CA GLY A 273 2.68 0.32 -7.79
C GLY A 273 2.96 -1.00 -8.52
N GLU A 274 2.95 -2.14 -7.83
CA GLU A 274 3.00 -3.46 -8.47
C GLU A 274 1.62 -3.90 -8.97
N THR A 275 1.60 -4.65 -10.06
CA THR A 275 0.46 -5.47 -10.46
C THR A 275 0.42 -6.76 -9.66
N PRO A 276 -0.77 -7.39 -9.47
CA PRO A 276 -0.86 -8.68 -8.80
C PRO A 276 0.04 -9.77 -9.43
N GLU A 277 0.21 -9.76 -10.76
CA GLU A 277 1.08 -10.70 -11.47
C GLU A 277 2.57 -10.46 -11.21
N GLU A 278 3.02 -9.21 -11.08
CA GLU A 278 4.39 -8.86 -10.70
C GLU A 278 4.68 -9.33 -9.27
N THR A 279 3.78 -9.03 -8.34
CA THR A 279 3.85 -9.51 -6.96
C THR A 279 3.92 -11.03 -6.90
N ALA A 280 3.05 -11.76 -7.62
CA ALA A 280 3.07 -13.24 -7.66
C ALA A 280 4.45 -13.81 -8.01
N ARG A 281 5.12 -13.19 -8.98
CA ARG A 281 6.45 -13.63 -9.46
C ARG A 281 7.56 -13.23 -8.51
N ARG A 282 7.46 -12.06 -7.87
CA ARG A 282 8.41 -11.62 -6.85
C ARG A 282 8.38 -12.57 -5.65
N GLU A 283 7.19 -12.81 -5.09
CA GLU A 283 7.02 -13.68 -3.92
C GLU A 283 7.46 -15.11 -4.21
N ALA A 284 7.17 -15.66 -5.40
CA ALA A 284 7.64 -17.00 -5.75
C ALA A 284 9.18 -17.13 -5.79
N ARG A 285 9.88 -16.06 -6.18
CA ARG A 285 11.35 -16.02 -6.12
C ARG A 285 11.87 -15.84 -4.71
N GLU A 286 11.25 -14.96 -3.93
CA GLU A 286 11.67 -14.63 -2.56
C GLU A 286 11.43 -15.78 -1.59
N GLU A 287 10.22 -16.38 -1.59
CA GLU A 287 9.83 -17.42 -0.63
C GLU A 287 10.39 -18.81 -1.02
N ALA A 288 10.46 -19.12 -2.31
CA ALA A 288 10.72 -20.48 -2.80
C ALA A 288 11.83 -20.59 -3.87
N GLY A 289 12.46 -19.48 -4.28
CA GLY A 289 13.48 -19.49 -5.33
C GLY A 289 12.96 -19.95 -6.69
N LEU A 290 11.65 -19.85 -6.94
CA LEU A 290 11.00 -20.36 -8.14
C LEU A 290 10.82 -19.28 -9.21
N GLU A 291 11.20 -19.62 -10.44
CA GLU A 291 10.77 -18.88 -11.62
C GLU A 291 9.41 -19.40 -12.08
N ILE A 292 8.38 -18.56 -11.93
CA ILE A 292 7.04 -18.86 -12.41
C ILE A 292 6.93 -18.49 -13.89
N GLY A 293 6.39 -19.40 -14.70
CA GLY A 293 6.04 -19.19 -16.10
C GLY A 293 4.67 -18.52 -16.28
N PRO A 294 3.79 -19.04 -17.17
CA PRO A 294 2.42 -18.52 -17.30
C PRO A 294 1.65 -18.54 -15.98
N LEU A 295 0.94 -17.45 -15.70
CA LEU A 295 0.01 -17.33 -14.58
C LEU A 295 -1.42 -17.51 -15.09
N ILE A 296 -2.17 -18.43 -14.50
CA ILE A 296 -3.58 -18.68 -14.82
C ILE A 296 -4.44 -18.11 -13.68
N PRO A 297 -5.27 -17.08 -13.93
CA PRO A 297 -6.09 -16.47 -12.89
C PRO A 297 -7.11 -17.45 -12.30
N ILE A 298 -7.13 -17.61 -10.98
CA ILE A 298 -8.16 -18.37 -10.26
C ILE A 298 -9.36 -17.47 -10.00
N GLY A 299 -9.11 -16.32 -9.39
CA GLY A 299 -10.14 -15.35 -9.01
C GLY A 299 -9.59 -14.28 -8.08
N ARG A 300 -10.46 -13.33 -7.73
CA ARG A 300 -10.17 -12.25 -6.78
C ARG A 300 -11.31 -12.14 -5.76
N TYR A 301 -11.00 -12.10 -4.47
CA TYR A 301 -12.01 -12.28 -3.42
C TYR A 301 -11.59 -11.71 -2.06
N TYR A 302 -12.59 -11.51 -1.19
CA TYR A 302 -12.37 -11.27 0.23
C TYR A 302 -12.36 -12.61 0.98
N PRO A 303 -11.31 -12.95 1.76
CA PRO A 303 -11.26 -14.22 2.49
C PRO A 303 -12.24 -14.26 3.66
N SER A 304 -12.56 -13.10 4.26
CA SER A 304 -13.53 -12.98 5.36
C SER A 304 -14.15 -11.57 5.40
N PRO A 305 -15.12 -11.27 4.50
CA PRO A 305 -15.64 -9.91 4.30
C PRO A 305 -16.42 -9.35 5.49
N GLY A 306 -16.79 -10.19 6.46
CA GLY A 306 -17.44 -9.74 7.69
C GLY A 306 -16.51 -9.00 8.66
N ALA A 307 -15.19 -9.15 8.51
CA ALA A 307 -14.22 -8.60 9.45
C ALA A 307 -12.95 -8.03 8.81
N LYS A 308 -12.52 -8.50 7.63
CA LYS A 308 -11.24 -8.12 7.02
C LYS A 308 -11.44 -7.32 5.73
N SER A 309 -10.63 -6.27 5.55
CA SER A 309 -10.56 -5.53 4.28
C SER A 309 -9.66 -6.18 3.24
N GLU A 310 -8.88 -7.20 3.64
CA GLU A 310 -7.95 -7.94 2.76
C GLU A 310 -8.64 -8.43 1.50
N PHE A 311 -8.06 -8.12 0.34
CA PHE A 311 -8.51 -8.60 -0.95
C PHE A 311 -7.40 -9.41 -1.61
N ILE A 312 -7.70 -10.64 -2.00
CA ILE A 312 -6.72 -11.62 -2.48
C ILE A 312 -6.90 -11.85 -3.96
N HIS A 313 -5.80 -11.83 -4.70
CA HIS A 313 -5.70 -12.22 -6.10
C HIS A 313 -4.98 -13.57 -6.21
N SER A 314 -5.67 -14.61 -6.66
CA SER A 314 -5.10 -15.96 -6.69
C SER A 314 -4.79 -16.45 -8.11
N TYR A 315 -3.66 -17.12 -8.27
CA TYR A 315 -3.18 -17.68 -9.53
C TYR A 315 -2.71 -19.13 -9.38
N ILE A 316 -2.81 -19.90 -10.46
CA ILE A 316 -1.96 -21.08 -10.68
C ILE A 316 -0.74 -20.60 -11.45
N GLY A 317 0.46 -20.87 -10.96
CA GLY A 317 1.70 -20.54 -11.64
C GLY A 317 2.32 -21.80 -12.23
N LEU A 318 2.52 -21.86 -13.55
CA LEU A 318 3.22 -23.00 -14.14
C LEU A 318 4.72 -22.91 -13.82
N ALA A 319 5.30 -23.99 -13.31
CA ALA A 319 6.71 -24.04 -12.94
C ALA A 319 7.27 -25.46 -13.05
N GLU A 320 8.57 -25.57 -13.30
CA GLU A 320 9.29 -26.82 -13.11
C GLU A 320 9.52 -27.02 -11.61
N LEU A 321 9.07 -28.16 -11.08
CA LEU A 321 9.21 -28.44 -9.65
C LEU A 321 10.06 -29.69 -9.47
N PRO A 322 11.40 -29.69 -9.64
CA PRO A 322 12.25 -30.84 -9.32
C PRO A 322 12.21 -31.17 -7.81
N ASP A 323 12.71 -32.32 -7.39
CA ASP A 323 12.70 -32.69 -5.95
C ASP A 323 13.53 -31.70 -5.11
N SER A 324 14.56 -31.09 -5.74
CA SER A 324 15.38 -30.03 -5.15
C SER A 324 14.65 -28.70 -4.96
N ALA A 325 13.41 -28.56 -5.45
CA ALA A 325 12.60 -27.37 -5.19
C ALA A 325 11.98 -27.40 -3.77
N ALA A 326 11.89 -28.56 -3.13
CA ALA A 326 11.54 -28.63 -1.71
C ALA A 326 12.73 -28.16 -0.84
N GLY A 327 12.45 -27.65 0.35
CA GLY A 327 13.50 -27.19 1.26
C GLY A 327 13.07 -26.10 2.23
N LEU A 328 14.06 -25.42 2.80
CA LEU A 328 13.84 -24.23 3.63
C LEU A 328 13.98 -22.98 2.76
N GLY A 329 13.10 -22.01 2.98
CA GLY A 329 13.06 -20.73 2.28
C GLY A 329 12.59 -19.61 3.20
N GLY A 330 12.16 -18.50 2.60
CA GLY A 330 11.72 -17.29 3.31
C GLY A 330 12.80 -16.24 3.49
N VAL A 331 12.37 -15.06 3.93
CA VAL A 331 13.23 -13.87 4.02
C VAL A 331 13.70 -13.66 5.46
N ALA A 332 15.00 -13.90 5.71
CA ALA A 332 15.57 -13.87 7.07
C ALA A 332 15.38 -12.53 7.81
N HIS A 333 15.30 -11.40 7.09
CA HIS A 333 15.06 -10.09 7.69
C HIS A 333 13.58 -9.78 7.97
N GLU A 334 12.66 -10.61 7.48
CA GLU A 334 11.21 -10.51 7.74
C GLU A 334 10.74 -11.47 8.86
N HIS A 335 11.68 -12.15 9.53
CA HIS A 335 11.39 -13.18 10.53
C HIS A 335 10.55 -14.35 9.99
N GLU A 336 10.64 -14.60 8.68
CA GLU A 336 9.96 -15.71 8.03
C GLU A 336 10.81 -16.98 8.09
N ASP A 337 10.23 -18.04 8.65
CA ASP A 337 10.78 -19.40 8.68
C ASP A 337 9.82 -20.30 7.88
N ILE A 338 10.14 -20.49 6.59
CA ILE A 338 9.25 -21.14 5.63
C ILE A 338 9.85 -22.48 5.19
N ARG A 339 9.01 -23.52 5.17
CA ARG A 339 9.35 -24.82 4.58
C ARG A 339 8.52 -25.08 3.33
N ALA A 340 9.19 -25.28 2.20
CA ALA A 340 8.56 -25.65 0.94
C ALA A 340 8.42 -27.17 0.81
N HIS A 341 7.22 -27.62 0.45
CA HIS A 341 6.85 -29.02 0.21
C HIS A 341 6.44 -29.20 -1.24
N VAL A 342 7.07 -30.14 -1.95
CA VAL A 342 6.64 -30.57 -3.29
C VAL A 342 5.89 -31.88 -3.17
N VAL A 343 4.61 -31.88 -3.52
CA VAL A 343 3.73 -33.05 -3.36
C VAL A 343 2.95 -33.36 -4.64
N PRO A 344 2.66 -34.64 -4.94
CA PRO A 344 1.74 -34.98 -6.02
C PRO A 344 0.40 -34.27 -5.84
N PHE A 345 -0.27 -33.91 -6.95
CA PHE A 345 -1.58 -33.27 -6.89
C PHE A 345 -2.59 -34.08 -6.07
N ASP A 346 -2.64 -35.40 -6.25
CA ASP A 346 -3.59 -36.24 -5.53
C ASP A 346 -3.32 -36.24 -4.01
N ARG A 347 -2.05 -36.02 -3.60
CA ARG A 347 -1.71 -35.82 -2.19
C ARG A 347 -2.22 -34.48 -1.68
N LEU A 348 -2.11 -33.39 -2.45
CA LEU A 348 -2.71 -32.09 -2.09
C LEU A 348 -4.22 -32.23 -1.86
N MET A 349 -4.93 -32.94 -2.75
CA MET A 349 -6.37 -33.15 -2.58
C MET A 349 -6.70 -33.97 -1.33
N ALA A 350 -5.93 -35.01 -1.04
CA ALA A 350 -6.08 -35.75 0.22
C ALA A 350 -5.86 -34.87 1.46
N LEU A 351 -4.90 -33.94 1.42
CA LEU A 351 -4.66 -32.97 2.51
C LEU A 351 -5.83 -32.00 2.70
N VAL A 352 -6.48 -31.59 1.60
CA VAL A 352 -7.70 -30.77 1.65
C VAL A 352 -8.86 -31.55 2.29
N GLU A 353 -9.05 -32.82 1.89
CA GLU A 353 -10.11 -33.68 2.43
C GLU A 353 -9.95 -33.98 3.93
N THR A 354 -8.72 -34.19 4.39
CA THR A 354 -8.45 -34.45 5.82
C THR A 354 -8.51 -33.19 6.67
N GLY A 355 -8.45 -32.01 6.05
CA GLY A 355 -8.37 -30.71 6.73
C GLY A 355 -6.95 -30.30 7.16
N GLU A 356 -5.92 -31.07 6.80
CA GLU A 356 -4.51 -30.70 7.02
C GLU A 356 -4.15 -29.43 6.21
N ALA A 357 -4.68 -29.31 4.99
CA ALA A 357 -4.67 -28.07 4.21
C ALA A 357 -5.89 -27.19 4.55
N GLY A 358 -5.87 -26.56 5.73
CA GLY A 358 -6.97 -25.74 6.25
C GLY A 358 -6.98 -24.26 5.81
N ASN A 359 -6.07 -23.83 4.94
CA ASN A 359 -5.97 -22.45 4.45
C ASN A 359 -6.92 -22.22 3.26
N ALA A 360 -7.87 -21.29 3.38
CA ALA A 360 -8.88 -21.07 2.35
C ALA A 360 -8.32 -20.72 0.96
N PRO A 361 -7.34 -19.79 0.81
CA PRO A 361 -6.66 -19.59 -0.47
C PRO A 361 -6.02 -20.85 -1.09
N LEU A 362 -5.39 -21.69 -0.27
CA LEU A 362 -4.83 -22.96 -0.76
C LEU A 362 -5.95 -23.91 -1.23
N ILE A 363 -7.02 -24.07 -0.45
CA ILE A 363 -8.18 -24.91 -0.83
C ILE A 363 -8.78 -24.42 -2.15
N LEU A 364 -9.00 -23.11 -2.30
CA LEU A 364 -9.52 -22.51 -3.53
C LEU A 364 -8.59 -22.78 -4.72
N SER A 365 -7.28 -22.70 -4.50
CA SER A 365 -6.28 -22.95 -5.54
C SER A 365 -6.25 -24.43 -5.96
N ALA A 366 -6.34 -25.35 -4.99
CA ALA A 366 -6.43 -26.79 -5.23
C ALA A 366 -7.66 -27.15 -6.08
N LEU A 367 -8.84 -26.64 -5.70
CA LEU A 367 -10.10 -26.87 -6.42
C LEU A 367 -10.10 -26.23 -7.81
N ALA A 368 -9.50 -25.05 -7.96
CA ALA A 368 -9.35 -24.40 -9.26
C ALA A 368 -8.39 -25.17 -10.18
N LEU A 369 -7.31 -25.72 -9.61
CA LEU A 369 -6.38 -26.58 -10.33
C LEU A 369 -7.05 -27.89 -10.73
N GLU A 370 -7.79 -28.55 -9.83
CA GLU A 370 -8.56 -29.77 -10.14
C GLU A 370 -9.40 -29.62 -11.40
N ARG A 371 -10.17 -28.51 -11.49
CA ARG A 371 -11.04 -28.20 -12.63
C ARG A 371 -10.30 -27.94 -13.93
N ARG A 372 -9.02 -27.58 -13.88
CA ARG A 372 -8.20 -27.18 -15.04
C ARG A 372 -7.08 -28.19 -15.34
N ARG A 373 -6.83 -29.14 -14.44
CA ARG A 373 -5.70 -30.09 -14.44
C ARG A 373 -5.59 -30.83 -15.76
N ALA A 374 -6.69 -31.41 -16.24
CA ALA A 374 -6.69 -32.17 -17.50
C ALA A 374 -6.24 -31.32 -18.70
N ALA A 375 -6.70 -30.07 -18.80
CA ALA A 375 -6.31 -29.17 -19.88
C ALA A 375 -4.86 -28.70 -19.76
N LEU A 376 -4.40 -28.39 -18.53
CA LEU A 376 -3.02 -27.96 -18.27
C LEU A 376 -1.99 -29.07 -18.51
N ARG A 377 -2.38 -30.34 -18.35
CA ARG A 377 -1.52 -31.50 -18.63
C ARG A 377 -1.48 -31.91 -20.10
N ALA A 378 -2.44 -31.45 -20.89
CA ALA A 378 -2.55 -31.80 -22.31
C ALA A 378 -1.79 -30.84 -23.24
N GLY A 379 -1.29 -29.72 -22.69
CA GLY A 379 -0.63 -28.64 -23.43
C GLY A 379 0.87 -28.58 -23.20
#